data_AF-A0A257KB06-F1
#
_entry.id   AF-A0A257KB06-F1
#
_cell.length_a   1.000
_cell.length_b   1.000
_cell.length_c   1.000
_cell.angle_alpha   90.00
_cell.angle_beta   90.00
_cell.angle_gamma   90.00
#
_symmetry.space_group_name_H-M   'P 1'
#
loop_
_entity.id
_entity.type
_entity.pdbx_description
1 polymer ?
#
loop_
_entity_poly.entity_id
_entity_poly.type
_entity_poly.pdbx_seq_one_letter_code
_entity_poly.pdbx_strand_id
1 'polypeptide(L)' 'MAYNSKNYLKRVRFILNVYQPVKTPDIPDTKIVSKVFPKHNINISYSQWMNIKGMSVPKNP' A
#
# COMPACT_ATOMS: atom_id res chain seq x y z
N MET A 1 -15.56 -9.08 13.99
CA MET A 1 -15.69 -7.89 13.11
C MET A 1 -15.81 -8.38 11.68
N ALA A 2 -16.93 -8.15 11.00
CA ALA A 2 -17.05 -8.52 9.59
C ALA A 2 -16.09 -7.64 8.78
N TYR A 3 -14.96 -8.21 8.37
CA TYR A 3 -13.97 -7.48 7.59
C TYR A 3 -14.56 -7.22 6.21
N ASN A 4 -14.93 -5.97 5.94
CA ASN A 4 -15.44 -5.60 4.62
C ASN A 4 -14.30 -5.66 3.60
N SER A 5 -14.11 -6.85 3.04
CA SER A 5 -13.05 -7.17 2.08
C SER A 5 -13.06 -6.23 0.87
N LYS A 6 -14.24 -5.76 0.44
CA LYS A 6 -14.38 -4.79 -0.66
C LYS A 6 -13.75 -3.44 -0.32
N ASN A 7 -14.00 -2.91 0.88
CA ASN A 7 -13.40 -1.65 1.33
C ASN A 7 -11.89 -1.79 1.54
N TYR A 8 -11.45 -2.95 2.05
CA TYR A 8 -10.04 -3.24 2.21
C TYR A 8 -9.30 -3.31 0.87
N LEU A 9 -9.83 -4.03 -0.12
CA LEU A 9 -9.26 -4.12 -1.45
C LEU A 9 -9.18 -2.76 -2.14
N LYS A 10 -10.20 -1.90 -1.98
CA LYS A 10 -10.15 -0.50 -2.47
C LYS A 10 -8.98 0.28 -1.85
N ARG A 11 -8.79 0.17 -0.52
CA ARG A 11 -7.67 0.82 0.17
C ARG A 11 -6.32 0.27 -0.30
N VAL A 12 -6.19 -1.04 -0.46
CA VAL A 12 -4.96 -1.66 -0.96
C VAL A 12 -4.62 -1.17 -2.37
N ARG A 13 -5.60 -1.14 -3.28
CA ARG A 13 -5.41 -0.60 -4.64
C ARG A 13 -4.95 0.86 -4.62
N PHE A 14 -5.53 1.68 -3.75
CA PHE A 14 -5.10 3.06 -3.57
C PHE A 14 -3.64 3.17 -3.12
N ILE A 15 -3.23 2.38 -2.12
CA ILE A 15 -1.84 2.38 -1.64
C ILE A 15 -0.87 1.93 -2.74
N LEU A 16 -1.22 0.91 -3.51
CA LEU A 16 -0.40 0.44 -4.64
C LEU A 16 -0.25 1.51 -5.73
N ASN A 17 -1.32 2.24 -6.04
CA ASN A 17 -1.27 3.35 -7.00
C ASN A 17 -0.36 4.49 -6.54
N VAL A 18 -0.29 4.76 -5.23
CA VAL A 18 0.66 5.72 -4.65
C VAL A 18 2.09 5.19 -4.68
N TYR A 19 2.28 3.89 -4.42
CA TYR A 19 3.60 3.25 -4.37
C TYR A 19 4.27 3.11 -5.74
N GLN A 20 3.54 2.66 -6.77
CA GLN A 20 4.07 2.37 -8.11
C GLN A 20 4.91 3.50 -8.74
N PRO A 21 4.43 4.75 -8.83
CA PRO A 21 5.21 5.83 -9.44
C PRO A 21 6.41 6.28 -8.61
N VAL A 22 6.42 5.99 -7.32
CA VAL A 22 7.48 6.39 -6.39
C VAL A 22 8.55 5.30 -6.25
N LYS A 23 8.20 4.05 -6.59
CA LYS A 23 9.13 2.94 -6.48
C LYS A 23 10.18 3.01 -7.57
N THR A 24 11.39 3.37 -7.18
CA THR A 24 12.61 3.23 -8.00
C THR A 24 13.60 2.28 -7.31
N PRO A 25 14.60 1.74 -8.05
CA PRO A 25 15.64 0.88 -7.47
C PRO A 25 16.38 1.55 -6.30
N ASP A 26 16.62 2.85 -6.39
CA ASP A 26 17.38 3.63 -5.40
C ASP A 26 16.57 4.01 -4.14
N ILE A 27 15.25 3.88 -4.17
CA ILE A 27 14.38 4.26 -3.05
C ILE A 27 13.93 3.00 -2.28
N PRO A 28 14.39 2.83 -1.03
CA PRO A 28 13.93 1.73 -0.18
C PRO A 28 12.49 1.93 0.28
N ASP A 29 11.77 0.82 0.45
CA ASP A 29 10.36 0.82 0.84
C ASP A 29 10.14 1.50 2.20
N THR A 30 11.11 1.41 3.12
CA THR A 30 11.09 2.08 4.42
C THR A 30 11.02 3.62 4.29
N LYS A 31 11.68 4.20 3.28
CA LYS A 31 11.59 5.64 2.99
C LYS A 31 10.21 6.00 2.43
N ILE A 32 9.64 5.16 1.57
CA ILE A 32 8.30 5.39 1.02
C ILE A 32 7.25 5.36 2.13
N VAL A 33 7.30 4.35 3.01
CA VAL A 33 6.37 4.21 4.14
C VAL A 33 6.49 5.39 5.11
N SER A 34 7.70 5.89 5.39
CA SER A 34 7.91 6.96 6.37
C SER A 34 7.73 8.38 5.81
N LYS A 35 7.95 8.60 4.51
CA LYS A 35 7.98 9.96 3.91
C LYS A 35 6.91 10.20 2.86
N VAL A 36 6.42 9.17 2.18
CA VAL A 36 5.50 9.31 1.05
C VAL A 36 4.09 8.94 1.47
N PHE A 37 3.90 7.78 2.09
CA PHE A 37 2.58 7.32 2.53
C PHE A 37 1.84 8.34 3.44
N PRO A 38 2.49 8.99 4.42
CA PRO A 38 1.82 10.00 5.25
C PRO A 38 1.32 11.22 4.46
N LYS A 39 1.97 11.58 3.35
CA LYS A 39 1.53 12.69 2.47
C LYS A 39 0.19 12.40 1.79
N HIS A 40 -0.15 11.13 1.65
CA HIS A 40 -1.42 10.65 1.08
C HIS A 40 -2.39 10.15 2.15
N ASN A 41 -2.15 10.52 3.42
CA ASN A 41 -2.93 10.08 4.58
C ASN A 41 -2.96 8.54 4.75
N ILE A 42 -1.92 7.85 4.27
CA ILE A 42 -1.72 6.41 4.45
C ILE A 42 -0.82 6.23 5.68
N ASN A 43 -1.45 5.98 6.82
CA ASN A 43 -0.74 5.75 8.08
C ASN A 43 -0.69 4.24 8.37
N ILE A 44 0.37 3.58 7.87
CA ILE A 44 0.62 2.15 8.10
C ILE A 44 2.08 1.93 8.52
N SER A 45 2.31 0.89 9.32
CA SER A 45 3.65 0.42 9.65
C SER A 45 4.32 -0.29 8.46
N TYR A 46 5.63 -0.44 8.53
CA TYR A 46 6.40 -1.19 7.52
C TYR A 46 5.93 -2.65 7.40
N SER A 47 5.64 -3.32 8.52
CA SER A 47 5.12 -4.70 8.52
C SER A 47 3.75 -4.80 7.85
N GLN A 48 2.85 -3.85 8.12
CA GLN A 48 1.57 -3.77 7.41
C GLN A 48 1.76 -3.54 5.92
N TRP A 49 2.73 -2.69 5.53
CA TRP A 49 3.09 -2.51 4.14
C TRP A 49 3.60 -3.79 3.49
N MET A 50 4.49 -4.55 4.14
CA MET A 50 4.98 -5.83 3.61
C MET A 50 3.83 -6.83 3.37
N ASN A 51 2.89 -6.92 4.30
CA ASN A 51 1.69 -7.76 4.13
C ASN A 51 0.83 -7.30 2.93
N ILE A 52 0.63 -5.98 2.79
CA ILE A 52 -0.14 -5.40 1.68
C ILE A 52 0.57 -5.60 0.33
N LYS A 53 1.89 -5.43 0.29
CA LYS A 53 2.73 -5.59 -0.91
C LYS A 53 2.76 -7.03 -1.40
N GLY A 54 2.78 -8.00 -0.48
CA GLY A 54 2.74 -9.44 -0.81
C GLY A 54 1.35 -9.97 -1.14
N MET A 55 0.29 -9.16 -0.98
CA MET A 55 -1.06 -9.59 -1.31
C MET A 55 -1.28 -9.59 -2.83
N SER A 56 -1.72 -10.73 -3.36
CA SER A 56 -2.25 -10.82 -4.72
C SER A 56 -3.60 -10.11 -4.79
N VAL A 57 -3.60 -8.84 -5.16
CA VAL A 57 -4.82 -8.09 -5.41
C VAL A 57 -5.37 -8.54 -6.76
N PRO A 58 -6.54 -9.18 -6.83
CA PRO A 58 -7.15 -9.49 -8.11
C PRO A 58 -7.38 -8.17 -8.86
N LYS A 59 -6.76 -8.04 -10.04
CA LYS A 59 -7.22 -7.10 -11.06
C LYS A 59 -8.67 -7.51 -11.30
N ASN A 60 -9.61 -6.62 -11.01
CA ASN A 60 -11.01 -6.92 -11.28
C ASN A 60 -11.11 -7.33 -12.76
N PRO A 61 -11.91 -8.36 -13.10
CA PRO A 61 -12.14 -8.76 -14.48
C PRO A 61 -12.72 -7.62 -15.31
#